data_AF-A0A6S7I7X9-F1
#
_entry.id   AF-A0A6S7I7X9-F1
#
_cell.length_a   1.000
_cell.length_b   1.000
_cell.length_c   1.000
_cell.angle_alpha   90.00
_cell.angle_beta   90.00
_cell.angle_gamma   90.00
#
_symmetry.space_group_name_H-M   'P 1'
#
loop_
_entity.id
_entity.type
_entity.pdbx_description
1 polymer ?
#
loop_
_entity_poly.entity_id
_entity_poly.type
_entity_poly.pdbx_seq_one_letter_code
_entity_poly.pdbx_strand_id
1 'polypeptide(L)'
;MSRTSSGSDKCSISDDDSEYNYIPGNYSLIETEIMQASESDDGDVEQSEQTSFADVQPYSSEPIADEEWVEEYRQRQAEKEQKLASLKDRLAGKESLSNWCSCGKCSTTLLQNPNECLCCQDIEQCVESLSDKWVLEDLQTAPECITLHPAFGTVCLDRWSLRLAAGKYRTIDKKRYLQTGSDEA
;
A
#
# COMPACT_ATOMS: atom_id res chain seq x y z
N MET A 1 -2.85 39.84 -18.81
CA MET A 1 -1.48 39.43 -18.43
C MET A 1 -1.40 39.71 -16.93
N SER A 2 -1.25 38.76 -16.03
CA SER A 2 -0.46 37.53 -16.09
C SER A 2 -1.15 36.38 -15.34
N ARG A 3 -1.04 35.18 -15.90
CA ARG A 3 -1.37 33.91 -15.26
C ARG A 3 -0.07 33.33 -14.69
N THR A 4 -0.06 32.93 -13.43
CA THR A 4 0.89 31.95 -12.90
C THR A 4 0.13 31.03 -11.96
N SER A 5 -0.63 30.11 -12.55
CA SER A 5 -1.15 28.93 -11.87
C SER A 5 -0.05 27.88 -11.86
N SER A 6 0.76 27.87 -10.81
CA SER A 6 1.71 26.78 -10.55
C SER A 6 0.93 25.68 -9.83
N GLY A 7 0.27 24.83 -10.62
CA GLY A 7 -0.33 23.60 -10.12
C GLY A 7 0.77 22.60 -9.87
N SER A 8 1.16 22.42 -8.61
CA SER A 8 1.94 21.26 -8.19
C SER A 8 0.99 20.06 -8.20
N ASP A 9 1.00 19.30 -9.30
CA ASP A 9 0.37 17.99 -9.38
C ASP A 9 1.07 17.07 -8.38
N LYS A 10 0.46 16.91 -7.20
CA LYS A 10 0.89 15.94 -6.19
C LYS A 10 0.53 14.56 -6.71
N CYS A 11 1.47 13.92 -7.40
CA CYS A 11 1.39 12.51 -7.73
C CYS A 11 1.26 11.71 -6.42
N SER A 12 0.06 11.26 -6.11
CA SER A 12 -0.22 10.27 -5.08
C SER A 12 0.33 8.93 -5.56
N ILE A 13 1.63 8.71 -5.37
CA ILE A 13 2.24 7.39 -5.42
C ILE A 13 1.54 6.55 -4.35
N SER A 14 0.84 5.50 -4.79
CA SER A 14 0.29 4.49 -3.89
C SER A 14 1.46 3.75 -3.25
N ASP A 15 1.70 4.00 -1.96
CA ASP A 15 2.59 3.24 -1.06
C ASP A 15 2.08 1.79 -0.88
N ASP A 16 1.94 1.02 -1.97
CA ASP A 16 1.68 -0.41 -1.93
C ASP A 16 2.97 -1.17 -2.21
N ASP A 17 3.87 -1.19 -1.21
CA ASP A 17 5.09 -1.99 -1.21
C ASP A 17 4.80 -3.44 -0.78
N SER A 18 3.63 -3.98 -1.12
CA SER A 18 3.37 -5.41 -0.93
C SER A 18 4.25 -6.21 -1.90
N GLU A 19 5.32 -6.75 -1.32
CA GLU A 19 5.90 -8.05 -1.59
C GLU A 19 6.21 -8.35 -3.07
N TYR A 20 7.50 -8.31 -3.42
CA TYR A 20 8.11 -8.90 -4.61
C TYR A 20 7.09 -9.46 -5.62
N ASN A 21 6.90 -8.77 -6.75
CA ASN A 21 6.30 -9.37 -7.94
C ASN A 21 7.19 -10.55 -8.38
N TYR A 22 7.03 -11.71 -7.75
CA TYR A 22 7.69 -12.95 -8.15
C TYR A 22 7.08 -13.32 -9.49
N ILE A 23 7.75 -12.90 -10.56
CA ILE A 23 7.45 -13.36 -11.91
C ILE A 23 7.95 -14.80 -11.97
N PRO A 24 7.08 -15.82 -12.10
CA PRO A 24 7.52 -17.19 -12.25
C PRO A 24 8.20 -17.31 -13.62
N GLY A 25 9.53 -17.27 -13.61
CA GLY A 25 10.38 -17.37 -14.79
C GLY A 25 11.56 -18.27 -14.52
N ASN A 26 11.98 -19.04 -15.52
CA ASN A 26 13.23 -19.78 -15.46
C ASN A 26 14.39 -18.80 -15.59
N TYR A 27 14.91 -18.32 -14.46
CA TYR A 27 16.10 -17.47 -14.45
C TYR A 27 17.32 -18.32 -14.78
N SER A 28 17.87 -18.15 -15.98
CA SER A 28 19.20 -18.66 -16.30
C SER A 28 20.21 -17.88 -15.48
N LEU A 29 20.91 -18.57 -14.58
CA LEU A 29 22.04 -18.01 -13.84
C LEU A 29 23.12 -17.69 -14.87
N ILE A 30 23.27 -16.40 -15.22
CA ILE A 30 24.40 -15.97 -16.04
C ILE A 30 25.59 -15.99 -15.07
N GLU A 31 26.36 -17.07 -15.08
CA GLU A 31 27.68 -17.09 -14.46
C GLU A 31 28.55 -16.08 -15.21
N THR A 32 28.77 -14.91 -14.59
CA THR A 32 29.86 -14.02 -14.99
C THR A 32 31.18 -14.74 -14.70
N GLU A 33 31.62 -15.55 -15.65
CA GLU A 33 33.00 -16.01 -15.69
C GLU A 33 33.90 -14.78 -15.86
N ILE A 34 34.71 -14.52 -14.84
CA ILE A 34 35.80 -13.55 -14.89
C ILE A 34 36.76 -14.05 -15.96
N MET A 35 36.70 -13.44 -17.15
CA MET A 35 37.63 -13.70 -18.24
C MET A 35 39.06 -13.43 -17.77
N GLN A 36 39.82 -14.52 -17.61
CA GLN A 36 41.26 -14.50 -17.43
C GLN A 36 41.90 -13.80 -18.63
N ALA A 37 42.64 -12.73 -18.35
CA ALA A 37 43.50 -12.06 -19.31
C ALA A 37 44.50 -13.07 -19.89
N SER A 38 44.46 -13.27 -21.20
CA SER A 38 45.57 -13.86 -21.95
C SER A 38 45.88 -12.95 -23.14
N GLU A 39 47.18 -12.76 -23.32
CA GLU A 39 47.79 -11.73 -24.16
C GLU A 39 47.71 -12.11 -25.64
N SER A 40 47.25 -11.16 -26.45
CA SER A 40 47.57 -10.89 -27.87
C SER A 40 47.91 -12.05 -28.82
N ASP A 41 47.05 -12.26 -29.82
CA ASP A 41 47.47 -12.54 -31.20
C ASP A 41 46.45 -11.98 -32.22
N ASP A 42 46.97 -11.54 -33.36
CA ASP A 42 46.45 -10.57 -34.33
C ASP A 42 45.40 -11.17 -35.31
N GLY A 43 44.35 -10.42 -35.67
CA GLY A 43 43.38 -10.88 -36.67
C GLY A 43 42.21 -9.92 -36.98
N ASP A 44 42.36 -9.18 -38.07
CA ASP A 44 41.40 -8.26 -38.72
C ASP A 44 40.04 -8.93 -39.07
N VAL A 45 38.92 -8.42 -38.53
CA VAL A 45 37.56 -8.81 -38.94
C VAL A 45 36.64 -7.59 -39.00
N GLU A 46 35.96 -7.47 -40.15
CA GLU A 46 35.09 -6.38 -40.57
C GLU A 46 34.01 -5.97 -39.57
N GLN A 47 33.81 -4.65 -39.54
CA GLN A 47 32.89 -3.88 -38.73
C GLN A 47 31.43 -4.17 -39.13
N SER A 48 30.86 -5.24 -38.57
CA SER A 48 29.40 -5.34 -38.43
C SER A 48 29.01 -4.54 -37.18
N GLU A 49 28.12 -3.56 -37.32
CA GLU A 49 27.50 -2.85 -36.17
C GLU A 49 26.56 -3.82 -35.43
N GLN A 50 27.14 -4.82 -34.77
CA GLN A 50 26.55 -5.42 -33.59
C GLN A 50 26.61 -4.34 -32.53
N THR A 51 25.53 -3.58 -32.38
CA THR A 51 25.31 -2.83 -31.14
C THR A 51 25.35 -3.86 -30.02
N SER A 52 26.48 -3.92 -29.33
CA SER A 52 26.72 -4.80 -28.21
C SER A 52 25.62 -4.56 -27.19
N PHE A 53 24.72 -5.53 -27.07
CA PHE A 53 23.72 -5.57 -26.00
C PHE A 53 24.37 -5.54 -24.59
N ALA A 54 25.70 -5.67 -24.52
CA ALA A 54 26.52 -5.66 -23.32
C ALA A 54 26.70 -4.28 -22.65
N ASP A 55 26.41 -3.16 -23.32
CA ASP A 55 26.68 -1.81 -22.77
C ASP A 55 25.49 -1.13 -22.08
N VAL A 56 24.31 -1.73 -22.10
CA VAL A 56 23.17 -1.22 -21.33
C VAL A 56 23.25 -1.76 -19.91
N GLN A 57 23.99 -1.07 -19.04
CA GLN A 57 24.00 -1.40 -17.61
C GLN A 57 22.57 -1.23 -17.06
N PRO A 58 21.99 -2.24 -16.40
CA PRO A 58 20.66 -2.12 -15.79
C PRO A 58 20.59 -0.88 -14.90
N TYR A 59 19.47 -0.15 -14.99
CA TYR A 59 19.19 1.05 -14.19
C TYR A 59 20.09 2.28 -14.45
N SER A 60 21.00 2.23 -15.45
CA SER A 60 21.88 3.37 -15.77
C SER A 60 21.16 4.60 -16.34
N SER A 61 19.97 4.39 -16.93
CA SER A 61 19.11 5.46 -17.44
C SER A 61 18.08 5.96 -16.42
N GLU A 62 18.05 5.36 -15.23
CA GLU A 62 17.13 5.78 -14.19
C GLU A 62 17.69 6.99 -13.42
N PRO A 63 16.85 7.98 -13.09
CA PRO A 63 17.28 9.12 -12.32
C PRO A 63 17.71 8.65 -10.92
N ILE A 64 18.92 9.03 -10.52
CA ILE A 64 19.38 8.85 -9.14
C ILE A 64 18.54 9.77 -8.26
N ALA A 65 18.04 9.23 -7.14
CA ALA A 65 17.31 10.02 -6.15
C ALA A 65 18.18 11.17 -5.64
N ASP A 66 17.63 12.38 -5.62
CA ASP A 66 18.31 13.53 -5.04
C ASP A 66 18.36 13.43 -3.50
N GLU A 67 19.21 14.25 -2.88
CA GLU A 67 19.41 14.22 -1.43
C GLU A 67 18.12 14.56 -0.66
N GLU A 68 17.29 15.45 -1.21
CA GLU A 68 15.99 15.82 -0.63
C GLU A 68 15.04 14.62 -0.60
N TRP A 69 14.87 13.91 -1.72
CA TRP A 69 14.01 12.73 -1.78
C TRP A 69 14.50 11.61 -0.84
N VAL A 70 15.82 11.39 -0.76
CA VAL A 70 16.39 10.37 0.15
C VAL A 70 16.10 10.71 1.60
N GLU A 71 16.20 11.98 1.98
CA GLU A 71 15.91 12.42 3.34
C GLU A 71 14.40 12.30 3.65
N GLU A 72 13.52 12.75 2.75
CA GLU A 72 12.07 12.56 2.88
C GLU A 72 11.68 11.09 2.99
N TYR A 73 12.31 10.21 2.21
CA TYR A 73 12.08 8.78 2.28
C TYR A 73 12.48 8.23 3.66
N ARG A 74 13.66 8.59 4.17
CA ARG A 74 14.11 8.17 5.51
C ARG A 74 13.15 8.64 6.60
N GLN A 75 12.66 9.88 6.52
CA GLN A 75 11.67 10.41 7.45
C GLN A 75 10.37 9.59 7.41
N ARG A 76 9.82 9.34 6.21
CA ARG A 76 8.63 8.48 6.06
C ARG A 76 8.84 7.07 6.62
N GLN A 77 10.00 6.48 6.43
CA GLN A 77 10.31 5.15 6.98
C GLN A 77 10.40 5.18 8.51
N ALA A 78 11.03 6.20 9.09
CA ALA A 78 11.11 6.38 10.53
C ALA A 78 9.72 6.56 11.16
N GLU A 79 8.84 7.35 10.53
CA GLU A 79 7.44 7.51 10.96
C GLU A 79 6.66 6.19 10.89
N LYS A 80 6.80 5.43 9.79
CA LYS A 80 6.20 4.11 9.64
C LYS A 80 6.66 3.15 10.75
N GLU A 81 7.96 3.11 11.05
CA GLU A 81 8.53 2.28 12.10
C GLU A 81 8.03 2.69 13.49
N GLN A 82 7.99 4.00 13.78
CA GLN A 82 7.47 4.53 15.04
C GLN A 82 6.00 4.16 15.24
N LYS A 83 5.17 4.30 14.19
CA LYS A 83 3.77 3.91 14.21
C LYS A 83 3.60 2.43 14.48
N LEU A 84 4.36 1.58 13.77
CA LEU A 84 4.34 0.14 13.98
C LEU A 84 4.78 -0.27 15.39
N ALA A 85 5.77 0.41 15.95
CA ALA A 85 6.22 0.18 17.33
C ALA A 85 5.10 0.48 18.34
N SER A 86 4.40 1.61 18.20
CA SER A 86 3.25 1.95 19.04
C SER A 86 2.14 0.91 18.94
N LEU A 87 1.81 0.44 17.73
CA LEU A 87 0.80 -0.59 17.51
C LEU A 87 1.18 -1.93 18.15
N LYS A 88 2.46 -2.31 18.11
CA LYS A 88 2.96 -3.50 18.82
C LYS A 88 2.81 -3.37 20.33
N ASP A 89 3.03 -2.19 20.89
CA ASP A 89 2.86 -1.93 22.32
C ASP A 89 1.38 -2.02 22.75
N ARG A 90 0.46 -1.52 21.91
CA ARG A 90 -1.00 -1.69 22.10
C ARG A 90 -1.40 -3.16 22.09
N LEU A 91 -0.92 -3.94 21.10
CA LEU A 91 -1.23 -5.37 21.00
C LEU A 91 -0.69 -6.17 22.19
N ALA A 92 0.52 -5.82 22.65
CA ALA A 92 1.13 -6.44 23.83
C ALA A 92 0.42 -6.06 25.15
N GLY A 93 -0.56 -5.15 25.11
CA GLY A 93 -1.30 -4.70 26.29
C GLY A 93 -0.51 -3.77 27.20
N LYS A 94 0.61 -3.19 26.72
CA LYS A 94 1.36 -2.18 27.48
C LYS A 94 0.54 -0.88 27.62
N GLU A 95 -0.28 -0.60 26.63
CA GLU A 95 -1.21 0.53 26.60
C GLU A 95 -2.65 0.02 26.75
N SER A 96 -3.42 0.60 27.67
CA SER A 96 -4.83 0.23 27.87
C SER A 96 -5.72 0.77 26.74
N LEU A 97 -6.78 0.03 26.42
CA LEU A 97 -7.73 0.38 25.35
C LEU A 97 -8.28 1.81 25.49
N SER A 98 -8.55 2.26 26.71
CA SER A 98 -9.03 3.61 27.01
C SER A 98 -8.11 4.74 26.53
N ASN A 99 -6.81 4.46 26.40
CA ASN A 99 -5.82 5.49 26.10
C ASN A 99 -5.72 5.76 24.60
N TRP A 100 -5.95 4.75 23.77
CA TRP A 100 -5.84 4.87 22.32
C TRP A 100 -7.18 4.77 21.58
N CYS A 101 -8.23 4.23 22.19
CA CYS A 101 -9.56 4.19 21.58
C CYS A 101 -10.36 5.44 21.96
N SER A 102 -10.50 6.36 21.01
CA SER A 102 -11.32 7.57 21.19
C SER A 102 -12.80 7.35 20.87
N CYS A 103 -13.17 6.32 20.11
CA CYS A 103 -14.56 6.08 19.69
C CYS A 103 -15.40 5.24 20.67
N GLY A 104 -14.77 4.64 21.69
CA GLY A 104 -15.44 3.83 22.72
C GLY A 104 -15.99 2.46 22.27
N LYS A 105 -15.82 2.06 21.00
CA LYS A 105 -16.38 0.79 20.46
C LYS A 105 -15.35 -0.24 20.02
N CYS A 106 -14.06 0.06 20.06
CA CYS A 106 -13.01 -0.92 19.74
C CYS A 106 -12.93 -2.03 20.82
N SER A 107 -12.38 -3.19 20.46
CA SER A 107 -12.15 -4.32 21.37
C SER A 107 -10.81 -4.99 21.08
N THR A 108 -10.16 -5.50 22.13
CA THR A 108 -8.87 -6.21 22.04
C THR A 108 -9.00 -7.74 22.09
N THR A 109 -10.21 -8.28 22.25
CA THR A 109 -10.42 -9.71 22.55
C THR A 109 -9.91 -10.67 21.48
N LEU A 110 -9.98 -10.28 20.21
CA LEU A 110 -9.70 -11.16 19.06
C LEU A 110 -8.57 -10.63 18.17
N LEU A 111 -7.85 -9.59 18.60
CA LEU A 111 -6.78 -9.01 17.78
C LEU A 111 -5.60 -9.97 17.71
N GLN A 112 -5.06 -10.19 16.52
CA GLN A 112 -3.89 -11.05 16.28
C GLN A 112 -2.73 -10.27 15.65
N ASN A 113 -3.02 -9.13 15.02
CA ASN A 113 -2.04 -8.32 14.31
C ASN A 113 -1.94 -6.92 14.93
N PRO A 114 -0.73 -6.34 15.10
CA PRO A 114 -0.58 -4.97 15.61
C PRO A 114 -1.33 -3.94 14.75
N ASN A 115 -1.43 -4.17 13.45
CA ASN A 115 -2.16 -3.30 12.53
C ASN A 115 -3.69 -3.33 12.75
N GLU A 116 -4.21 -4.19 13.62
CA GLU A 116 -5.63 -4.17 14.02
C GLU A 116 -5.87 -3.30 15.26
N CYS A 117 -4.82 -2.83 15.95
CA CYS A 117 -4.91 -1.96 17.12
C CYS A 117 -5.10 -0.46 16.76
N LEU A 118 -5.98 -0.19 15.78
CA LEU A 118 -6.34 1.17 15.35
C LEU A 118 -7.78 1.52 15.73
N CYS A 119 -7.96 2.76 16.18
CA CYS A 119 -9.27 3.35 16.33
C CYS A 119 -9.76 3.87 14.97
N CYS A 120 -11.06 3.86 14.71
CA CYS A 120 -11.61 4.53 13.51
C CYS A 120 -11.32 6.04 13.47
N GLN A 121 -11.01 6.65 14.61
CA GLN A 121 -10.60 8.05 14.72
C GLN A 121 -9.11 8.27 14.36
N ASP A 122 -8.29 7.20 14.30
CA ASP A 122 -6.88 7.27 13.87
C ASP A 122 -6.75 7.27 12.33
N ILE A 123 -7.86 7.05 11.62
CA ILE A 123 -7.91 6.93 10.16
C ILE A 123 -8.53 8.20 9.60
N GLU A 124 -7.73 9.04 8.96
CA GLU A 124 -8.16 10.35 8.43
C GLU A 124 -9.42 10.24 7.55
N GLN A 125 -9.44 9.27 6.64
CA GLN A 125 -10.57 9.02 5.73
C GLN A 125 -11.87 8.67 6.48
N CYS A 126 -11.77 7.98 7.62
CA CYS A 126 -12.93 7.70 8.46
C CYS A 126 -13.43 8.99 9.12
N VAL A 127 -12.54 9.83 9.65
CA VAL A 127 -12.90 11.11 10.27
C VAL A 127 -13.55 12.05 9.27
N GLU A 128 -13.01 12.13 8.05
CA GLU A 128 -13.61 12.89 6.94
C GLU A 128 -15.01 12.36 6.60
N SER A 129 -15.18 11.04 6.49
CA SER A 129 -16.47 10.42 6.19
C SER A 129 -17.52 10.70 7.27
N LEU A 130 -17.12 10.73 8.55
CA LEU A 130 -18.03 11.04 9.66
C LEU A 130 -18.49 12.50 9.67
N SER A 131 -17.69 13.38 9.07
CA SER A 131 -17.94 14.82 9.00
C SER A 131 -18.53 15.26 7.66
N ASP A 132 -18.91 14.32 6.79
CA ASP A 132 -19.45 14.62 5.47
C ASP A 132 -20.79 15.37 5.58
N LYS A 133 -21.06 16.24 4.61
CA LYS A 133 -22.23 17.13 4.59
C LYS A 133 -23.54 16.35 4.74
N TRP A 134 -23.66 15.22 4.05
CA TRP A 134 -24.85 14.37 4.10
C TRP A 134 -25.08 13.76 5.48
N VAL A 135 -24.00 13.40 6.18
CA VAL A 135 -24.07 12.85 7.53
C VAL A 135 -24.54 13.91 8.53
N LEU A 136 -24.03 15.13 8.39
CA LEU A 136 -24.43 16.26 9.23
C LEU A 136 -25.88 16.70 8.99
N GLU A 137 -26.40 16.57 7.76
CA GLU A 137 -27.83 16.82 7.47
C GLU A 137 -28.73 15.81 8.20
N ASP A 138 -28.36 14.52 8.21
CA ASP A 138 -29.15 13.45 8.82
C ASP A 138 -29.05 13.43 10.36
N LEU A 139 -27.83 13.56 10.91
CA LEU A 139 -27.56 13.36 12.35
C LEU A 139 -27.38 14.65 13.15
N GLN A 140 -27.37 15.82 12.49
CA GLN A 140 -27.09 17.16 13.06
C GLN A 140 -25.68 17.34 13.66
N THR A 141 -25.02 16.26 14.09
CA THR A 141 -23.66 16.21 14.62
C THR A 141 -22.93 15.01 14.07
N ALA A 142 -21.61 15.14 13.85
CA ALA A 142 -20.77 14.04 13.41
C ALA A 142 -20.77 12.92 14.47
N PRO A 143 -21.05 11.66 14.10
CA PRO A 143 -21.07 10.56 15.06
C PRO A 143 -19.66 10.20 15.53
N GLU A 144 -19.55 9.74 16.78
CA GLU A 144 -18.27 9.45 17.45
C GLU A 144 -17.56 8.19 16.92
N CYS A 145 -18.24 7.35 16.14
CA CYS A 145 -17.70 6.09 15.64
C CYS A 145 -18.23 5.77 14.24
N ILE A 146 -17.39 5.18 13.40
CA ILE A 146 -17.74 4.78 12.03
C ILE A 146 -18.93 3.81 11.96
N THR A 147 -19.12 2.97 12.99
CA THR A 147 -20.25 2.03 13.03
C THR A 147 -21.61 2.74 13.23
N LEU A 148 -21.59 4.00 13.67
CA LEU A 148 -22.79 4.84 13.82
C LEU A 148 -23.06 5.70 12.59
N HIS A 149 -22.21 5.64 11.57
CA HIS A 149 -22.44 6.32 10.31
C HIS A 149 -23.74 5.82 9.67
N PRO A 150 -24.63 6.69 9.14
CA PRO A 150 -25.95 6.30 8.62
C PRO A 150 -25.89 5.20 7.57
N ALA A 151 -24.92 5.27 6.66
CA ALA A 151 -24.73 4.27 5.62
C ALA A 151 -24.10 2.95 6.08
N PHE A 152 -23.53 2.88 7.30
CA PHE A 152 -22.76 1.71 7.75
C PHE A 152 -23.61 0.44 7.77
N GLY A 153 -24.83 0.53 8.30
CA GLY A 153 -25.75 -0.61 8.35
C GLY A 153 -26.11 -1.12 6.94
N THR A 154 -26.50 -0.21 6.05
CA THR A 154 -26.94 -0.56 4.70
C THR A 154 -25.79 -1.05 3.81
N VAL A 155 -24.58 -0.50 3.95
CA VAL A 155 -23.45 -0.82 3.08
C VAL A 155 -22.61 -1.99 3.60
N CYS A 156 -22.38 -2.04 4.91
CA CYS A 156 -21.42 -2.99 5.51
C CYS A 156 -22.09 -4.20 6.17
N LEU A 157 -23.35 -4.08 6.64
CA LEU A 157 -24.02 -5.12 7.41
C LEU A 157 -25.20 -5.78 6.68
N ASP A 158 -25.78 -5.12 5.67
CA ASP A 158 -26.93 -5.66 4.95
C ASP A 158 -26.57 -6.87 4.06
N ARG A 159 -27.12 -8.03 4.41
CA ARG A 159 -26.85 -9.31 3.75
C ARG A 159 -27.17 -9.27 2.25
N TRP A 160 -28.23 -8.58 1.85
CA TRP A 160 -28.65 -8.53 0.45
C TRP A 160 -27.75 -7.63 -0.38
N SER A 161 -27.35 -6.49 0.16
CA SER A 161 -26.39 -5.56 -0.43
C SER A 161 -25.03 -6.24 -0.64
N LEU A 162 -24.53 -6.97 0.36
CA LEU A 162 -23.30 -7.73 0.26
C LEU A 162 -23.38 -8.85 -0.79
N ARG A 163 -24.47 -9.63 -0.83
CA ARG A 163 -24.70 -10.67 -1.85
C ARG A 163 -24.74 -10.11 -3.27
N LEU A 164 -25.40 -8.97 -3.46
CA LEU A 164 -25.47 -8.30 -4.75
C LEU A 164 -24.10 -7.80 -5.22
N ALA A 165 -23.27 -7.31 -4.28
CA ALA A 165 -21.92 -6.85 -4.58
C ALA A 165 -20.94 -8.00 -4.82
N ALA A 166 -21.06 -9.12 -4.08
CA ALA A 166 -20.14 -10.26 -4.15
C ALA A 166 -19.92 -10.79 -5.57
N GLY A 167 -20.98 -10.85 -6.39
CA GLY A 167 -20.91 -11.29 -7.79
C GLY A 167 -20.07 -10.40 -8.71
N LYS A 168 -19.74 -9.18 -8.29
CA LYS A 168 -18.98 -8.18 -9.07
C LYS A 168 -17.48 -8.25 -8.82
N TYR A 169 -17.05 -8.70 -7.63
CA TYR A 169 -15.63 -8.75 -7.27
C TYR A 169 -14.90 -9.90 -7.97
N ARG A 170 -13.63 -9.67 -8.31
CA ARG A 170 -12.75 -10.62 -8.99
C ARG A 170 -11.36 -10.56 -8.37
N THR A 171 -10.64 -11.68 -8.41
CA THR A 171 -9.21 -11.70 -8.06
C THR A 171 -8.40 -10.90 -9.08
N ILE A 172 -7.13 -10.63 -8.79
CA ILE A 172 -6.19 -10.00 -9.74
C ILE A 172 -6.13 -10.74 -11.09
N ASP A 173 -6.23 -12.08 -11.04
CA ASP A 173 -6.33 -12.96 -12.22
C ASP A 173 -7.70 -12.93 -12.92
N LYS A 174 -8.59 -12.01 -12.56
CA LYS A 174 -9.99 -11.92 -13.05
C LYS A 174 -10.86 -13.14 -12.76
N LYS A 175 -10.46 -14.01 -11.83
CA LYS A 175 -11.26 -15.18 -11.43
C LYS A 175 -12.36 -14.75 -10.46
N ARG A 176 -13.48 -15.46 -10.48
CA ARG A 176 -14.54 -15.30 -9.48
C ARG A 176 -14.05 -15.85 -8.14
N TYR A 177 -14.32 -15.11 -7.07
CA TYR A 177 -14.14 -15.65 -5.72
C TYR A 177 -15.08 -16.83 -5.51
N LEU A 178 -14.54 -17.93 -4.99
CA LEU A 178 -15.32 -19.10 -4.62
C LEU A 178 -15.76 -18.94 -3.17
N GLN A 179 -17.06 -19.06 -2.91
CA GLN A 179 -17.57 -19.06 -1.55
C GLN A 179 -17.26 -20.41 -0.90
N THR A 180 -16.30 -20.43 0.02
CA THR A 180 -16.03 -21.58 0.89
C THR A 180 -16.69 -21.36 2.25
N GLY A 181 -17.99 -21.65 2.35
CA GLY A 181 -18.75 -21.56 3.60
C GLY A 181 -20.26 -21.77 3.38
N SER A 182 -20.97 -22.34 4.35
CA SER A 182 -22.43 -22.42 4.34
C SER A 182 -23.06 -21.11 4.84
N ASP A 183 -24.19 -20.74 4.25
CA ASP A 183 -24.94 -19.51 4.52
C ASP A 183 -25.83 -19.60 5.78
N GLU A 184 -25.60 -20.60 6.62
CA GLU A 184 -26.44 -20.94 7.78
C GLU A 184 -25.97 -20.20 9.04
N ALA A 185 -26.66 -19.09 9.32
CA ALA A 185 -26.76 -18.45 10.63
C ALA A 185 -28.20 -17.95 10.80
#